data_AF-A0A1S5QJY1-F1
#
_entry.id   AF-A0A1S5QJY1-F1
#
_cell.length_a   1.000
_cell.length_b   1.000
_cell.length_c   1.000
_cell.angle_alpha   90.00
_cell.angle_beta   90.00
_cell.angle_gamma   90.00
#
_symmetry.space_group_name_H-M   'P 1'
#
loop_
_entity.id
_entity.type
_entity.pdbx_description
1 polymer ?
#
loop_
_entity_poly.entity_id
_entity_poly.type
_entity_poly.pdbx_seq_one_letter_code
_entity_poly.pdbx_strand_id
1 'polypeptide(L)'
;SLTLGTIITISSSHWLLAWAGLEMNTLAIIPIISKQHHPRATEAATKYFLIQATASALILFASTMNAWKTGQWNISQLSTPESTTMMTLALAMKLGVAPLHFWLPEVLQGASLPTALVISTWQKIAPTSLLLLTINSLNNNTLIILGLTSALLGGWLGLNQTQIRKTMAFSSIAHMGWLLMALTISPNITLITLITYLLLTTAMFFTLISTTSKTLTDLGTTSPSTPTLLTTTMMTLMSLGGLPPLTGFMPKWLILSELTTNNLILISTTMALSTLPSLFFY
;
A
#
# COMPACT_ATOMS: atom_id res chain seq x y z
N SER A 1 -5.20 14.41 14.86
CA SER A 1 -6.34 13.91 14.05
C SER A 1 -5.98 12.66 13.26
N LEU A 2 -4.89 12.65 12.49
CA LEU A 2 -4.47 11.51 11.66
C LEU A 2 -4.30 10.19 12.45
N THR A 3 -3.57 10.23 13.56
CA THR A 3 -3.38 9.08 14.46
C THR A 3 -4.70 8.61 15.08
N LEU A 4 -5.55 9.57 15.45
CA LEU A 4 -6.83 9.32 16.09
C LEU A 4 -7.80 8.61 15.12
N GLY A 5 -7.84 9.03 13.86
CA GLY A 5 -8.59 8.34 12.80
C GLY A 5 -8.16 6.89 12.66
N THR A 6 -6.85 6.62 12.58
CA THR A 6 -6.35 5.23 12.51
C THR A 6 -6.65 4.41 13.76
N ILE A 7 -6.58 4.99 14.95
CA ILE A 7 -6.90 4.28 16.20
C ILE A 7 -8.38 3.91 16.22
N ILE A 8 -9.28 4.84 15.85
CA ILE A 8 -10.72 4.58 15.75
C ILE A 8 -10.99 3.42 14.79
N THR A 9 -10.35 3.39 13.62
CA THR A 9 -10.58 2.30 12.65
C THR A 9 -10.17 0.94 13.19
N ILE A 10 -9.06 0.85 13.93
CA ILE A 10 -8.52 -0.42 14.43
C ILE A 10 -9.34 -0.93 15.63
N SER A 11 -9.81 -0.03 16.50
CA SER A 11 -10.58 -0.41 17.69
C SER A 11 -12.07 -0.56 17.45
N SER A 12 -12.59 -0.08 16.31
CA SER A 12 -14.01 -0.16 16.01
C SER A 12 -14.49 -1.59 15.75
N SER A 13 -15.69 -1.91 16.24
CA SER A 13 -16.45 -3.11 15.87
C SER A 13 -17.58 -2.82 14.87
N HIS A 14 -17.96 -1.56 14.71
CA HIS A 14 -19.09 -1.11 13.91
C HIS A 14 -18.62 -0.42 12.62
N TRP A 15 -19.19 -0.80 11.47
CA TRP A 15 -18.80 -0.26 10.15
C TRP A 15 -18.86 1.27 10.05
N LEU A 16 -19.92 1.89 10.58
CA LEU A 16 -20.04 3.36 10.59
C LEU A 16 -18.86 4.04 11.31
N LEU A 17 -18.40 3.47 12.42
CA LEU A 17 -17.30 4.02 13.20
C LEU A 17 -15.96 3.83 12.47
N ALA A 18 -15.75 2.66 11.86
CA ALA A 18 -14.61 2.42 10.97
C ALA A 18 -14.59 3.42 9.80
N TRP A 19 -15.74 3.67 9.17
CA TRP A 19 -15.84 4.66 8.10
C TRP A 19 -15.51 6.06 8.59
N ALA A 20 -16.04 6.49 9.74
CA ALA A 20 -15.74 7.78 10.33
C ALA A 20 -14.23 7.95 10.64
N GLY A 21 -13.57 6.91 11.14
CA GLY A 21 -12.12 6.91 11.36
C GLY A 21 -11.32 7.07 10.06
N LEU A 22 -11.74 6.39 8.98
CA LEU A 22 -11.13 6.55 7.66
C LEU A 22 -11.33 7.96 7.10
N GLU A 23 -12.51 8.57 7.27
CA GLU A 23 -12.78 9.93 6.81
C GLU A 23 -12.04 11.00 7.61
N MET A 24 -11.90 10.81 8.93
CA MET A 24 -11.04 11.70 9.72
C MET A 24 -9.60 11.65 9.21
N ASN A 25 -9.13 10.49 8.76
CA ASN A 25 -7.79 10.32 8.23
C ASN A 25 -7.62 11.01 6.84
N THR A 26 -8.61 10.89 5.95
CA THR A 26 -8.61 11.57 4.64
C THR A 26 -8.64 13.09 4.79
N LEU A 27 -9.49 13.62 5.67
CA LEU A 27 -9.59 15.06 5.91
C LEU A 27 -8.33 15.61 6.59
N ALA A 28 -7.72 14.85 7.50
CA ALA A 28 -6.52 15.30 8.22
C ALA A 28 -5.27 15.41 7.33
N ILE A 29 -5.14 14.58 6.30
CA ILE A 29 -3.93 14.56 5.45
C ILE A 29 -3.96 15.62 4.34
N ILE A 30 -5.14 16.11 3.93
CA ILE A 30 -5.26 17.09 2.82
C ILE A 30 -4.47 18.39 3.10
N PRO A 31 -4.60 19.05 4.27
CA PRO A 31 -3.81 20.24 4.57
C PRO A 31 -2.31 19.98 4.61
N ILE A 32 -1.91 18.77 4.99
CA ILE A 32 -0.52 18.33 5.04
C ILE A 32 0.06 18.23 3.62
N ILE A 33 -0.71 17.71 2.65
CA ILE A 33 -0.32 17.63 1.24
C ILE A 33 -0.19 19.05 0.64
N SER A 34 -1.16 19.93 0.91
CA SER A 34 -1.20 21.28 0.32
C SER A 34 -0.29 22.31 1.00
N LYS A 35 0.54 21.91 1.97
CA LYS A 35 1.36 22.82 2.81
C LYS A 35 2.27 23.76 2.02
N GLN A 36 2.77 23.34 0.86
CA GLN A 36 3.68 24.15 0.04
C GLN A 36 2.98 25.23 -0.80
N HIS A 37 1.64 25.26 -0.84
CA HIS A 37 0.84 26.21 -1.62
C HIS A 37 1.28 26.37 -3.10
N HIS A 38 1.77 25.27 -3.69
CA HIS A 38 2.19 25.21 -5.09
C HIS A 38 1.11 24.49 -5.93
N PRO A 39 0.91 24.84 -7.22
CA PRO A 39 -0.14 24.21 -8.06
C PRO A 39 -0.03 22.68 -8.12
N ARG A 40 1.19 22.12 -8.12
CA ARG A 40 1.38 20.65 -8.03
C ARG A 40 0.89 20.04 -6.72
N ALA A 41 1.03 20.75 -5.61
CA ALA A 41 0.57 20.28 -4.30
C ALA A 41 -0.96 20.36 -4.19
N THR A 42 -1.59 21.39 -4.79
CA THR A 42 -3.05 21.49 -4.85
C THR A 42 -3.65 20.45 -5.80
N GLU A 43 -3.02 20.18 -6.93
CA GLU A 43 -3.42 19.08 -7.83
C GLU A 43 -3.31 17.71 -7.13
N ALA A 44 -2.21 17.46 -6.41
CA ALA A 44 -2.07 16.23 -5.62
C ALA A 44 -3.14 16.11 -4.53
N ALA A 45 -3.42 17.20 -3.80
CA ALA A 45 -4.44 17.20 -2.75
C ALA A 45 -5.85 16.94 -3.31
N THR A 46 -6.19 17.54 -4.45
CA THR A 46 -7.49 17.33 -5.10
C THR A 46 -7.65 15.92 -5.65
N LYS A 47 -6.63 15.37 -6.32
CA LYS A 47 -6.62 13.96 -6.78
C LYS A 47 -6.77 12.98 -5.62
N TYR A 48 -6.03 13.19 -4.54
CA TYR A 48 -6.13 12.38 -3.32
C TYR A 48 -7.55 12.44 -2.75
N PHE A 49 -8.10 13.64 -2.57
CA PHE A 49 -9.44 13.82 -2.00
C PHE A 49 -10.52 13.10 -2.81
N LEU A 50 -10.58 13.33 -4.13
CA LEU A 50 -11.61 12.75 -4.99
C LEU A 50 -11.60 11.21 -4.94
N ILE A 51 -10.41 10.61 -4.96
CA ILE A 51 -10.29 9.16 -5.02
C ILE A 51 -10.53 8.53 -3.65
N GLN A 52 -10.12 9.21 -2.58
CA GLN A 52 -10.35 8.72 -1.22
C GLN A 52 -11.80 8.90 -0.75
N ALA A 53 -12.49 9.94 -1.23
CA ALA A 53 -13.91 10.21 -0.99
C ALA A 53 -14.81 9.24 -1.77
N THR A 54 -14.45 8.91 -3.02
CA THR A 54 -15.16 7.87 -3.78
C THR A 54 -14.96 6.49 -3.13
N ALA A 55 -13.75 6.17 -2.70
CA ALA A 55 -13.48 4.95 -1.96
C ALA A 55 -14.25 4.86 -0.63
N SER A 56 -14.35 5.95 0.14
CA SER A 56 -15.11 5.96 1.39
C SER A 56 -16.62 5.88 1.16
N ALA A 57 -17.14 6.51 0.10
CA ALA A 57 -18.54 6.33 -0.31
C ALA A 57 -18.85 4.88 -0.68
N LEU A 58 -17.94 4.18 -1.38
CA LEU A 58 -18.08 2.76 -1.69
C LEU A 58 -18.04 1.88 -0.42
N ILE A 59 -17.19 2.19 0.56
CA ILE A 59 -17.17 1.49 1.86
C ILE A 59 -18.53 1.64 2.57
N LEU A 60 -19.05 2.86 2.62
CA LEU A 60 -20.36 3.11 3.24
C LEU A 60 -21.46 2.35 2.50
N PHE A 61 -21.49 2.43 1.16
CA PHE A 61 -22.46 1.71 0.33
C PHE A 61 -22.36 0.18 0.50
N ALA A 62 -21.15 -0.37 0.69
CA ALA A 62 -20.97 -1.79 0.92
C ALA A 62 -21.50 -2.21 2.28
N SER A 63 -21.23 -1.40 3.31
CA SER A 63 -21.73 -1.65 4.66
C SER A 63 -23.26 -1.52 4.76
N THR A 64 -23.87 -0.53 4.09
CA THR A 64 -25.33 -0.36 4.09
C THR A 64 -26.02 -1.48 3.33
N MET A 65 -25.46 -1.94 2.20
CA MET A 65 -26.02 -3.07 1.46
C MET A 65 -25.97 -4.36 2.28
N ASN A 66 -24.87 -4.59 3.01
CA ASN A 66 -24.75 -5.74 3.92
C ASN A 66 -25.75 -5.63 5.09
N ALA A 67 -25.85 -4.45 5.70
CA ALA A 67 -26.80 -4.20 6.80
C ALA A 67 -28.26 -4.29 6.34
N TRP A 68 -28.58 -3.91 5.10
CA TRP A 68 -29.92 -4.04 4.55
C TRP A 68 -30.33 -5.51 4.37
N LYS A 69 -29.39 -6.38 3.95
CA LYS A 69 -29.65 -7.81 3.76
C LYS A 69 -29.59 -8.63 5.05
N THR A 70 -28.75 -8.26 6.02
CA THR A 70 -28.50 -9.06 7.25
C THR A 70 -28.99 -8.43 8.54
N GLY A 71 -29.28 -7.12 8.55
CA GLY A 71 -29.60 -6.35 9.75
C GLY A 71 -28.41 -6.07 10.67
N GLN A 72 -27.19 -6.47 10.31
CA GLN A 72 -26.00 -6.36 11.17
C GLN A 72 -25.01 -5.32 10.64
N TRP A 73 -24.40 -4.56 11.55
CA TRP A 73 -23.38 -3.55 11.26
C TRP A 73 -21.97 -3.93 11.75
N ASN A 74 -21.82 -5.16 12.23
CA ASN A 74 -20.55 -5.65 12.75
C ASN A 74 -19.53 -5.87 11.62
N ILE A 75 -18.27 -5.49 11.84
CA ILE A 75 -17.20 -5.60 10.85
C ILE A 75 -16.93 -7.05 10.46
N SER A 76 -16.96 -7.98 11.43
CA SER A 76 -16.68 -9.40 11.18
C SER A 76 -17.77 -10.12 10.38
N GLN A 77 -18.94 -9.51 10.19
CA GLN A 77 -20.11 -10.13 9.58
C GLN A 77 -20.43 -9.54 8.19
N LEU A 78 -19.43 -9.47 7.30
CA LEU A 78 -19.66 -9.29 5.88
C LEU A 78 -20.05 -10.65 5.27
N SER A 79 -21.30 -10.82 4.87
CA SER A 79 -21.79 -12.13 4.40
C SER A 79 -22.15 -12.15 2.91
N THR A 80 -22.62 -11.02 2.38
CA THR A 80 -23.14 -11.00 1.02
C THR A 80 -22.01 -10.79 0.01
N PRO A 81 -21.92 -11.59 -1.07
CA PRO A 81 -20.79 -11.57 -2.00
C PRO A 81 -20.65 -10.22 -2.73
N GLU A 82 -21.76 -9.55 -3.01
CA GLU A 82 -21.77 -8.20 -3.56
C GLU A 82 -21.10 -7.20 -2.61
N SER A 83 -21.43 -7.26 -1.31
CA SER A 83 -20.84 -6.36 -0.30
C SER A 83 -19.36 -6.64 -0.08
N THR A 84 -18.94 -7.91 -0.06
CA THR A 84 -17.53 -8.28 0.17
C THR A 84 -16.67 -7.84 -1.01
N THR A 85 -17.11 -8.10 -2.25
CA THR A 85 -16.39 -7.67 -3.45
C THR A 85 -16.29 -6.15 -3.54
N MET A 86 -17.39 -5.42 -3.29
CA MET A 86 -17.36 -3.96 -3.29
C MET A 86 -16.49 -3.38 -2.17
N MET A 87 -16.51 -3.99 -0.97
CA MET A 87 -15.64 -3.62 0.13
C MET A 87 -14.16 -3.84 -0.23
N THR A 88 -13.81 -4.99 -0.83
CA THR A 88 -12.43 -5.25 -1.29
C THR A 88 -11.96 -4.23 -2.32
N LEU A 89 -12.80 -3.88 -3.30
CA LEU A 89 -12.47 -2.88 -4.30
C LEU A 89 -12.29 -1.49 -3.68
N ALA A 90 -13.15 -1.11 -2.74
CA ALA A 90 -13.05 0.18 -2.06
C ALA A 90 -11.77 0.30 -1.22
N LEU A 91 -11.42 -0.74 -0.46
CA LEU A 91 -10.17 -0.79 0.31
C LEU A 91 -8.94 -0.86 -0.61
N ALA A 92 -9.01 -1.59 -1.72
CA ALA A 92 -7.97 -1.61 -2.75
C ALA A 92 -7.74 -0.22 -3.36
N MET A 93 -8.81 0.55 -3.59
CA MET A 93 -8.77 1.94 -4.05
C MET A 93 -8.03 2.83 -3.03
N LYS A 94 -8.35 2.69 -1.72
CA LYS A 94 -7.64 3.41 -0.64
C LYS A 94 -6.16 3.03 -0.55
N LEU A 95 -5.83 1.77 -0.77
CA LEU A 95 -4.46 1.25 -0.79
C LEU A 95 -3.72 1.54 -2.10
N GLY A 96 -4.38 2.04 -3.15
CA GLY A 96 -3.73 2.30 -4.45
C GLY A 96 -3.26 1.02 -5.14
N VAL A 97 -3.99 -0.07 -4.98
CA VAL A 97 -3.73 -1.34 -5.67
C VAL A 97 -4.21 -1.24 -7.13
N ALA A 98 -3.51 -1.89 -8.06
CA ALA A 98 -3.96 -1.96 -9.44
C ALA A 98 -5.31 -2.70 -9.57
N PRO A 99 -6.21 -2.28 -10.49
CA PRO A 99 -6.06 -1.21 -11.50
C PRO A 99 -6.24 0.22 -10.95
N LEU A 100 -6.66 0.38 -9.69
CA LEU A 100 -7.01 1.66 -9.05
C LEU A 100 -5.81 2.46 -8.52
N HIS A 101 -4.63 2.24 -9.11
CA HIS A 101 -3.33 2.69 -8.61
C HIS A 101 -2.87 4.06 -9.14
N PHE A 102 -3.50 4.56 -10.21
CA PHE A 102 -3.03 5.74 -10.96
C PHE A 102 -2.83 7.00 -10.12
N TRP A 103 -3.57 7.13 -9.03
CA TRP A 103 -3.47 8.29 -8.15
C TRP A 103 -2.18 8.33 -7.35
N LEU A 104 -1.63 7.18 -6.96
CA LEU A 104 -0.57 7.10 -5.98
C LEU A 104 0.74 7.73 -6.51
N PRO A 105 1.21 7.42 -7.74
CA PRO A 105 2.42 8.06 -8.29
C PRO A 105 2.28 9.58 -8.46
N GLU A 106 1.10 10.06 -8.84
CA GLU A 106 0.86 11.50 -9.06
C GLU A 106 0.81 12.27 -7.75
N VAL A 107 0.10 11.74 -6.75
CA VAL A 107 0.00 12.35 -5.42
C VAL A 107 1.36 12.37 -4.74
N LEU A 108 2.13 11.28 -4.78
CA LEU A 108 3.48 11.27 -4.21
C LEU A 108 4.42 12.25 -4.92
N GLN A 109 4.31 12.41 -6.24
CA GLN A 109 5.16 13.35 -6.97
C GLN A 109 4.89 14.81 -6.60
N GLY A 110 3.61 15.18 -6.40
CA GLY A 110 3.20 16.54 -6.01
C GLY A 110 3.35 16.84 -4.51
N ALA A 111 3.51 15.82 -3.67
CA ALA A 111 3.73 15.96 -2.24
C ALA A 111 5.22 16.15 -1.89
N SER A 112 5.48 16.69 -0.70
CA SER A 112 6.83 16.74 -0.13
C SER A 112 7.31 15.35 0.33
N LEU A 113 8.63 15.13 0.45
CA LEU A 113 9.18 13.85 0.93
C LEU A 113 8.62 13.37 2.30
N PRO A 114 8.53 14.20 3.35
CA PRO A 114 7.95 13.73 4.63
C PRO A 114 6.46 13.40 4.51
N THR A 115 5.72 14.10 3.64
CA THR A 115 4.31 13.78 3.40
C THR A 115 4.14 12.53 2.56
N ALA A 116 5.04 12.28 1.61
CA ALA A 116 5.08 11.06 0.82
C ALA A 116 5.38 9.82 1.70
N LEU A 117 6.25 9.98 2.70
CA LEU A 117 6.47 8.96 3.74
C LEU A 117 5.16 8.61 4.47
N VAL A 118 4.41 9.62 4.96
CA VAL A 118 3.15 9.38 5.68
C VAL A 118 2.10 8.70 4.79
N ILE A 119 2.01 9.06 3.51
CA ILE A 119 1.06 8.46 2.56
C ILE A 119 1.44 7.02 2.21
N SER A 120 2.73 6.72 2.08
CA SER A 120 3.20 5.36 1.74
C SER A 120 3.19 4.40 2.92
N THR A 121 3.18 4.91 4.16
CA THR A 121 3.28 4.10 5.39
C THR A 121 1.99 4.17 6.22
N TRP A 122 1.75 5.30 6.89
CA TRP A 122 0.66 5.47 7.85
C TRP A 122 -0.72 5.26 7.23
N GLN A 123 -0.94 5.79 6.01
CA GLN A 123 -2.23 5.66 5.31
C GLN A 123 -2.55 4.21 4.89
N LYS A 124 -1.58 3.29 4.92
CA LYS A 124 -1.82 1.86 4.61
C LYS A 124 -2.38 1.09 5.80
N ILE A 125 -2.06 1.51 7.02
CA ILE A 125 -2.36 0.75 8.25
C ILE A 125 -3.87 0.51 8.40
N ALA A 126 -4.68 1.57 8.41
CA ALA A 126 -6.12 1.47 8.65
C ALA A 126 -6.88 0.66 7.57
N PRO A 127 -6.66 0.84 6.26
CA PRO A 127 -7.30 -0.03 5.27
C PRO A 127 -6.83 -1.48 5.35
N THR A 128 -5.54 -1.74 5.63
CA THR A 128 -5.05 -3.12 5.81
C THR A 128 -5.63 -3.80 7.04
N SER A 129 -5.85 -3.07 8.15
CA SER A 129 -6.48 -3.65 9.34
C SER A 129 -7.93 -4.05 9.08
N LEU A 130 -8.67 -3.30 8.27
CA LEU A 130 -10.03 -3.68 7.87
C LEU A 130 -10.05 -4.95 6.99
N LEU A 131 -9.09 -5.09 6.07
CA LEU A 131 -8.95 -6.33 5.29
C LEU A 131 -8.64 -7.52 6.21
N LEU A 132 -7.80 -7.33 7.23
CA LEU A 132 -7.48 -8.37 8.21
C LEU A 132 -8.68 -8.78 9.07
N LEU A 133 -9.46 -7.80 9.55
CA LEU A 133 -10.66 -8.08 10.36
C LEU A 133 -11.75 -8.80 9.57
N THR A 134 -11.74 -8.67 8.24
CA THR A 134 -12.76 -9.23 7.34
C THR A 134 -12.28 -10.45 6.57
N ILE A 135 -11.05 -10.93 6.83
CA ILE A 135 -10.33 -11.93 6.04
C ILE A 135 -11.17 -13.19 5.71
N ASN A 136 -11.95 -13.69 6.67
CA ASN A 136 -12.78 -14.89 6.51
C ASN A 136 -13.93 -14.73 5.50
N SER A 137 -14.32 -13.50 5.20
CA SER A 137 -15.44 -13.17 4.30
C SER A 137 -15.02 -12.75 2.90
N LEU A 138 -13.73 -12.48 2.70
CA LEU A 138 -13.23 -11.94 1.44
C LEU A 138 -13.23 -13.01 0.35
N ASN A 139 -13.49 -12.59 -0.88
CA ASN A 139 -13.40 -13.49 -2.01
C ASN A 139 -11.92 -13.67 -2.40
N ASN A 140 -11.40 -14.89 -2.24
CA ASN A 140 -10.01 -15.19 -2.57
C ASN A 140 -9.68 -14.92 -4.04
N ASN A 141 -10.60 -15.16 -4.96
CA ASN A 141 -10.34 -14.95 -6.39
C ASN A 141 -10.10 -13.48 -6.71
N THR A 142 -10.86 -12.56 -6.09
CA THR A 142 -10.67 -11.12 -6.32
C THR A 142 -9.35 -10.64 -5.72
N LEU A 143 -8.98 -11.14 -4.53
CA LEU A 143 -7.70 -10.83 -3.90
C LEU A 143 -6.50 -11.31 -4.75
N ILE A 144 -6.56 -12.53 -5.30
CA ILE A 144 -5.50 -13.07 -6.16
C ILE A 144 -5.35 -12.22 -7.42
N ILE A 145 -6.45 -11.85 -8.09
CA ILE A 145 -6.42 -11.03 -9.31
C ILE A 145 -5.82 -9.64 -9.01
N LEU A 146 -6.27 -8.98 -7.94
CA LEU A 146 -5.73 -7.68 -7.54
C LEU A 146 -4.25 -7.78 -7.12
N GLY A 147 -3.88 -8.85 -6.42
CA GLY A 147 -2.50 -9.12 -5.99
C GLY A 147 -1.54 -9.30 -7.16
N LEU A 148 -1.87 -10.18 -8.11
CA LEU A 148 -1.06 -10.43 -9.31
C LEU A 148 -0.94 -9.20 -10.19
N THR A 149 -2.06 -8.52 -10.48
CA THR A 149 -2.05 -7.34 -11.35
C THR A 149 -1.24 -6.20 -10.76
N SER A 150 -1.32 -5.97 -9.45
CA SER A 150 -0.53 -4.93 -8.78
C SER A 150 0.96 -5.27 -8.69
N ALA A 151 1.32 -6.54 -8.44
CA ALA A 151 2.72 -6.97 -8.46
C ALA A 151 3.35 -6.78 -9.84
N LEU A 152 2.67 -7.20 -10.92
CA LEU A 152 3.15 -7.06 -12.29
C LEU A 152 3.23 -5.60 -12.75
N LEU A 153 2.15 -4.83 -12.58
CA LEU A 153 2.09 -3.44 -13.03
C LEU A 153 3.01 -2.54 -12.22
N GLY A 154 3.14 -2.77 -10.91
CA GLY A 154 4.10 -2.06 -10.07
C GLY A 154 5.53 -2.29 -10.54
N GLY A 155 5.88 -3.53 -10.89
CA GLY A 155 7.18 -3.86 -11.48
C GLY A 155 7.44 -3.12 -12.80
N TRP A 156 6.55 -3.28 -13.79
CA TRP A 156 6.77 -2.71 -15.13
C TRP A 156 6.73 -1.18 -15.18
N LEU A 157 5.76 -0.55 -14.51
CA LEU A 157 5.60 0.91 -14.58
C LEU A 157 6.71 1.63 -13.79
N GLY A 158 7.33 0.96 -12.81
CA GLY A 158 8.47 1.46 -12.06
C GLY A 158 9.75 1.61 -12.89
N LEU A 159 9.97 0.73 -13.87
CA LEU A 159 11.18 0.71 -14.71
C LEU A 159 11.45 2.02 -15.44
N ASN A 160 10.40 2.74 -15.83
CA ASN A 160 10.48 3.94 -16.66
C ASN A 160 10.37 5.25 -15.86
N GLN A 161 10.73 5.24 -14.57
CA GLN A 161 10.65 6.43 -13.72
C GLN A 161 12.02 6.93 -13.30
N THR A 162 12.30 8.20 -13.58
CA THR A 162 13.51 8.90 -13.11
C THR A 162 13.31 9.65 -11.78
N GLN A 163 12.05 9.87 -11.41
CA GLN A 163 11.67 10.58 -10.19
C GLN A 163 11.54 9.60 -9.04
N ILE A 164 12.28 9.83 -7.96
CA ILE A 164 12.34 8.88 -6.83
C ILE A 164 10.98 8.72 -6.15
N ARG A 165 10.17 9.79 -6.08
CA ARG A 165 8.83 9.69 -5.47
C ARG A 165 7.90 8.79 -6.28
N LYS A 166 8.08 8.69 -7.60
CA LYS A 166 7.31 7.77 -8.46
C LYS A 166 7.87 6.35 -8.40
N THR A 167 9.18 6.15 -8.36
CA THR A 167 9.74 4.80 -8.15
C THR A 167 9.25 4.22 -6.82
N MET A 168 9.25 5.02 -5.75
CA MET A 168 8.70 4.63 -4.45
C MET A 168 7.18 4.43 -4.45
N ALA A 169 6.46 5.08 -5.38
CA ALA A 169 5.04 4.82 -5.59
C ALA A 169 4.81 3.41 -6.16
N PHE A 170 5.53 3.07 -7.22
CA PHE A 170 5.40 1.78 -7.89
C PHE A 170 5.92 0.61 -7.05
N SER A 171 6.96 0.83 -6.24
CA SER A 171 7.34 -0.15 -5.22
C SER A 171 6.21 -0.40 -4.22
N SER A 172 5.54 0.64 -3.73
CA SER A 172 4.40 0.47 -2.83
C SER A 172 3.26 -0.33 -3.47
N ILE A 173 2.98 -0.10 -4.75
CA ILE A 173 1.96 -0.84 -5.51
C ILE A 173 2.34 -2.32 -5.61
N ALA A 174 3.59 -2.62 -5.94
CA ALA A 174 4.09 -4.00 -6.02
C ALA A 174 4.02 -4.71 -4.66
N HIS A 175 4.47 -4.07 -3.58
CA HIS A 175 4.41 -4.65 -2.23
C HIS A 175 2.99 -4.83 -1.71
N MET A 176 2.05 -3.92 -2.04
CA MET A 176 0.64 -4.13 -1.71
C MET A 176 0.07 -5.34 -2.46
N GLY A 177 0.56 -5.66 -3.66
CA GLY A 177 0.21 -6.89 -4.36
C GLY A 177 0.64 -8.15 -3.62
N TRP A 178 1.87 -8.16 -3.10
CA TRP A 178 2.35 -9.23 -2.22
C TRP A 178 1.54 -9.33 -0.92
N LEU A 179 1.13 -8.20 -0.34
CA LEU A 179 0.28 -8.17 0.85
C LEU A 179 -1.11 -8.75 0.58
N LEU A 180 -1.73 -8.43 -0.56
CA LEU A 180 -3.01 -9.03 -0.96
C LEU A 180 -2.89 -10.54 -1.19
N MET A 181 -1.78 -11.00 -1.78
CA MET A 181 -1.52 -12.44 -1.89
C MET A 181 -1.40 -13.09 -0.51
N ALA A 182 -0.66 -12.49 0.43
CA ALA A 182 -0.58 -13.00 1.80
C ALA A 182 -1.95 -13.10 2.49
N LEU A 183 -2.86 -12.15 2.21
CA LEU A 183 -4.21 -12.13 2.81
C LEU A 183 -5.04 -13.35 2.42
N THR A 184 -4.76 -13.97 1.28
CA THR A 184 -5.46 -15.19 0.85
C THR A 184 -5.03 -16.44 1.61
N ILE A 185 -3.92 -16.36 2.35
CA ILE A 185 -3.28 -17.53 2.94
C ILE A 185 -3.36 -17.51 4.46
N SER A 186 -2.75 -16.50 5.09
CA SER A 186 -2.72 -16.42 6.55
C SER A 186 -2.57 -14.98 7.06
N PRO A 187 -3.29 -14.61 8.13
CA PRO A 187 -3.18 -13.27 8.72
C PRO A 187 -1.78 -13.00 9.27
N ASN A 188 -1.08 -14.03 9.78
CA ASN A 188 0.25 -13.86 10.35
C ASN A 188 1.29 -13.44 9.30
N ILE A 189 1.28 -14.06 8.11
CA ILE A 189 2.19 -13.67 7.04
C ILE A 189 1.87 -12.25 6.55
N THR A 190 0.59 -11.87 6.49
CA THR A 190 0.23 -10.50 6.08
C THR A 190 0.80 -9.46 7.02
N LEU A 191 0.76 -9.69 8.33
CA LEU A 191 1.33 -8.80 9.33
C LEU A 191 2.85 -8.70 9.18
N ILE A 192 3.53 -9.82 8.96
CA ILE A 192 4.98 -9.84 8.69
C ILE A 192 5.29 -9.03 7.42
N THR A 193 4.51 -9.19 6.34
CA THR A 193 4.71 -8.46 5.08
C THR A 193 4.47 -6.97 5.22
N LEU A 194 3.45 -6.57 6.00
CA LEU A 194 3.16 -5.17 6.26
C LEU A 194 4.27 -4.53 7.11
N ILE A 195 4.70 -5.18 8.19
CA ILE A 195 5.73 -4.65 9.09
C ILE A 195 7.06 -4.51 8.35
N THR A 196 7.48 -5.53 7.59
CA THR A 196 8.71 -5.47 6.79
C THR A 196 8.65 -4.35 5.75
N TYR A 197 7.53 -4.21 5.04
CA TYR A 197 7.33 -3.10 4.10
C TYR A 197 7.41 -1.72 4.78
N LEU A 198 6.72 -1.53 5.92
CA LEU A 198 6.72 -0.26 6.65
C LEU A 198 8.13 0.10 7.14
N LEU A 199 8.89 -0.87 7.67
CA LEU A 199 10.27 -0.65 8.13
C LEU A 199 11.22 -0.27 6.98
N LEU A 200 11.16 -0.98 5.85
CA LEU A 200 12.04 -0.70 4.72
C LEU A 200 11.71 0.61 4.01
N THR A 201 10.41 0.93 3.86
CA THR A 201 10.00 2.20 3.26
C THR A 201 10.31 3.39 4.15
N THR A 202 10.10 3.29 5.47
CA THR A 202 10.52 4.35 6.40
C THR A 202 12.02 4.59 6.31
N ALA A 203 12.84 3.54 6.33
CA ALA A 203 14.29 3.65 6.18
C ALA A 203 14.68 4.36 4.87
N MET A 204 14.11 3.95 3.73
CA MET A 204 14.34 4.60 2.44
C MET A 204 13.95 6.08 2.46
N PHE A 205 12.75 6.43 2.90
CA PHE A 205 12.31 7.83 2.93
C PHE A 205 13.16 8.69 3.88
N PHE A 206 13.65 8.16 5.01
CA PHE A 206 14.58 8.89 5.86
C PHE A 206 15.87 9.25 5.15
N THR A 207 16.43 8.32 4.35
CA THR A 207 17.64 8.59 3.54
C THR A 207 17.40 9.66 2.47
N LEU A 208 16.21 9.66 1.85
CA LEU A 208 15.83 10.66 0.85
C LEU A 208 15.60 12.04 1.48
N ILE A 209 15.02 12.07 2.68
CA ILE A 209 14.79 13.32 3.44
C ILE A 209 16.11 13.94 3.86
N SER A 210 17.07 13.15 4.37
CA SER A 210 18.37 13.67 4.82
C SER A 210 19.24 14.17 3.65
N THR A 211 19.15 13.53 2.48
CA THR A 211 19.88 13.95 1.27
C THR A 211 19.14 14.97 0.41
N THR A 212 17.86 15.22 0.68
CA THR A 212 16.96 16.06 -0.13
C THR A 212 16.87 15.65 -1.62
N SER A 213 17.18 14.38 -1.94
CA SER A 213 17.22 13.86 -3.30
C SER A 213 15.81 13.67 -3.89
N LYS A 214 15.56 14.24 -5.07
CA LYS A 214 14.26 14.13 -5.77
C LYS A 214 14.35 13.25 -7.01
N THR A 215 15.53 13.21 -7.63
CA THR A 215 15.81 12.47 -8.87
C THR A 215 16.92 11.45 -8.67
N LEU A 216 16.97 10.43 -9.53
CA LEU A 216 18.03 9.41 -9.50
C LEU A 216 19.44 10.02 -9.59
N THR A 217 19.60 11.10 -10.36
CA THR A 217 20.87 11.83 -10.48
C THR A 217 21.28 12.48 -9.16
N ASP A 218 20.32 13.07 -8.43
CA ASP A 218 20.61 13.67 -7.12
C ASP A 218 21.16 12.59 -6.18
N LEU A 219 20.50 11.43 -6.10
CA LEU A 219 20.92 10.32 -5.26
C LEU A 219 22.33 9.80 -5.64
N GLY A 220 22.63 9.69 -6.94
CA GLY A 220 23.96 9.29 -7.42
C GLY A 220 25.08 10.25 -7.03
N THR A 221 24.79 11.55 -6.95
CA THR A 221 25.78 12.58 -6.56
C THR A 221 26.00 12.71 -5.05
N THR A 222 25.29 11.95 -4.20
CA THR A 222 25.45 11.99 -2.73
C THR A 222 26.65 11.18 -2.20
N SER A 223 27.25 10.35 -3.05
CA SER A 223 28.38 9.47 -2.70
C SER A 223 29.53 10.17 -1.95
N PRO A 224 30.07 11.33 -2.39
CA PRO A 224 31.22 11.94 -1.73
C PRO A 224 30.88 12.62 -0.40
N SER A 225 29.61 12.96 -0.13
CA SER A 225 29.24 13.72 1.07
C SER A 225 28.90 12.82 2.27
N THR A 226 28.29 11.66 2.03
CA THR A 226 27.82 10.76 3.10
C THR A 226 27.93 9.27 2.70
N PRO A 227 29.15 8.70 2.64
CA PRO A 227 29.35 7.33 2.14
C PRO A 227 28.65 6.26 2.97
N THR A 228 28.54 6.45 4.29
CA THR A 228 27.83 5.53 5.19
C THR A 228 26.32 5.51 4.93
N LEU A 229 25.73 6.65 4.55
CA LEU A 229 24.32 6.70 4.19
C LEU A 229 24.08 5.96 2.87
N LEU A 230 24.99 6.10 1.90
CA LEU A 230 24.90 5.40 0.61
C LEU A 230 24.98 3.87 0.76
N THR A 231 25.83 3.35 1.66
CA THR A 231 25.86 1.90 1.90
C THR A 231 24.56 1.41 2.54
N THR A 232 23.99 2.19 3.47
CA THR A 232 22.68 1.85 4.05
C THR A 232 21.56 1.94 3.02
N THR A 233 21.57 2.91 2.10
CA THR A 233 20.56 3.04 1.04
C THR A 233 20.60 1.86 0.08
N MET A 234 21.80 1.41 -0.30
CA MET A 234 22.01 0.23 -1.13
C MET A 234 21.41 -1.03 -0.46
N MET A 235 21.69 -1.25 0.82
CA MET A 235 21.15 -2.41 1.55
C MET A 235 19.62 -2.34 1.68
N THR A 236 19.05 -1.14 1.88
CA THR A 236 17.59 -0.96 1.92
C THR A 236 16.92 -1.18 0.56
N LEU A 237 17.56 -0.79 -0.55
CA LEU A 237 17.06 -1.05 -1.91
C LEU A 237 17.09 -2.54 -2.24
N MET A 238 18.21 -3.22 -1.97
CA MET A 238 18.34 -4.67 -2.17
C MET A 238 17.35 -5.47 -1.31
N SER A 239 17.07 -5.00 -0.09
CA SER A 239 16.06 -5.65 0.77
C SER A 239 14.64 -5.41 0.27
N LEU A 240 14.28 -4.23 -0.24
CA LEU A 240 12.98 -4.01 -0.92
C LEU A 240 12.82 -4.91 -2.16
N GLY A 241 13.90 -5.06 -2.95
CA GLY A 241 13.99 -6.03 -4.05
C GLY A 241 13.76 -7.47 -3.60
N GLY A 242 14.06 -7.78 -2.33
CA GLY A 242 13.86 -9.10 -1.73
C GLY A 242 14.97 -10.08 -2.10
N LEU A 243 16.23 -9.64 -2.06
CA LEU A 243 17.38 -10.52 -2.26
C LEU A 243 17.74 -11.27 -0.96
N PRO A 244 18.00 -12.60 -1.00
CA PRO A 244 18.70 -13.27 0.10
C PRO A 244 20.13 -12.70 0.19
N PRO A 245 20.68 -12.39 1.38
CA PRO A 245 20.28 -12.77 2.75
C PRO A 245 19.45 -11.72 3.53
N LEU A 246 18.83 -10.75 2.85
CA LEU A 246 18.19 -9.61 3.52
C LEU A 246 16.75 -9.90 3.99
N THR A 247 16.29 -9.12 4.95
CA THR A 247 14.98 -9.31 5.61
C THR A 247 13.78 -9.23 4.67
N GLY A 248 13.84 -8.43 3.60
CA GLY A 248 12.73 -8.32 2.66
C GLY A 248 12.53 -9.55 1.76
N PHE A 249 13.46 -10.52 1.76
CA PHE A 249 13.24 -11.82 1.13
C PHE A 249 12.29 -12.71 1.95
N MET A 250 12.35 -12.63 3.28
CA MET A 250 11.55 -13.46 4.20
C MET A 250 10.04 -13.45 3.88
N PRO A 251 9.34 -12.30 3.77
CA PRO A 251 7.91 -12.30 3.48
C PRO A 251 7.58 -12.91 2.11
N LYS A 252 8.37 -12.62 1.07
CA LYS A 252 8.15 -13.14 -0.29
C LYS A 252 8.33 -14.66 -0.31
N TRP A 253 9.38 -15.16 0.35
CA TRP A 253 9.65 -16.58 0.45
C TRP A 253 8.54 -17.33 1.18
N LEU A 254 8.08 -16.81 2.33
CA LEU A 254 6.98 -17.43 3.09
C LEU A 254 5.69 -17.51 2.25
N ILE A 255 5.30 -16.41 1.58
CA ILE A 255 4.14 -16.40 0.68
C ILE A 255 4.28 -17.45 -0.41
N LEU A 256 5.43 -17.50 -1.09
CA LEU A 256 5.66 -18.48 -2.16
C LEU A 256 5.58 -19.91 -1.63
N SER A 257 6.13 -20.17 -0.45
CA SER A 257 6.10 -21.50 0.16
C SER A 257 4.66 -21.95 0.44
N GLU A 258 3.83 -21.10 1.06
CA GLU A 258 2.44 -21.49 1.34
C GLU A 258 1.56 -21.55 0.07
N LEU A 259 1.84 -20.74 -0.95
CA LEU A 259 1.16 -20.88 -2.24
C LEU A 259 1.46 -22.24 -2.90
N THR A 260 2.70 -22.72 -2.78
CA THR A 260 3.06 -24.04 -3.31
C THR A 260 2.43 -25.18 -2.52
N THR A 261 2.32 -25.07 -1.19
CA THR A 261 1.63 -26.09 -0.38
C THR A 261 0.13 -26.15 -0.67
N ASN A 262 -0.47 -25.02 -1.07
CA ASN A 262 -1.88 -24.93 -1.46
C ASN A 262 -2.14 -25.29 -2.94
N ASN A 263 -1.17 -25.89 -3.64
CA ASN A 263 -1.24 -26.28 -5.06
C ASN A 263 -1.44 -25.11 -6.06
N LEU A 264 -1.15 -23.86 -5.67
CA LEU A 264 -1.26 -22.67 -6.53
C LEU A 264 0.07 -22.35 -7.24
N ILE A 265 0.65 -23.36 -7.90
CA ILE A 265 2.02 -23.30 -8.47
C ILE A 265 2.13 -22.25 -9.59
N LEU A 266 1.12 -22.11 -10.45
CA LEU A 266 1.15 -21.10 -11.52
C LEU A 266 1.14 -19.67 -10.94
N ILE A 267 0.37 -19.46 -9.87
CA ILE A 267 0.28 -18.16 -9.21
C ILE A 267 1.60 -17.85 -8.47
N SER A 268 2.21 -18.84 -7.82
CA SER A 268 3.50 -18.65 -7.15
C SER A 268 4.61 -18.33 -8.14
N THR A 269 4.70 -19.04 -9.27
CA THR A 269 5.71 -18.78 -10.31
C THR A 269 5.54 -17.41 -10.95
N THR A 270 4.31 -16.99 -11.27
CA THR A 270 4.05 -15.64 -11.81
C THR A 270 4.36 -14.54 -10.81
N MET A 271 4.01 -14.71 -9.52
CA MET A 271 4.42 -13.78 -8.47
C MET A 271 5.95 -13.71 -8.34
N ALA A 272 6.65 -14.83 -8.37
CA ALA A 272 8.12 -14.85 -8.32
C ALA A 272 8.76 -14.15 -9.53
N LEU A 273 8.19 -14.27 -10.73
CA LEU A 273 8.69 -13.54 -11.91
C LEU A 273 8.39 -12.05 -11.84
N SER A 274 7.28 -11.64 -11.21
CA SER A 274 6.90 -10.23 -11.06
C SER A 274 7.88 -9.42 -10.20
N THR A 275 8.73 -10.05 -9.38
CA THR A 275 9.72 -9.32 -8.58
C THR A 275 10.94 -8.93 -9.38
N LEU A 276 11.27 -9.61 -10.48
CA LEU A 276 12.46 -9.32 -11.28
C LEU A 276 12.45 -7.89 -11.86
N PRO A 277 11.34 -7.40 -12.46
CA PRO A 277 11.26 -5.99 -12.88
C PRO A 277 11.44 -5.02 -11.71
N SER A 278 10.87 -5.34 -10.53
CA SER A 278 11.03 -4.47 -9.36
C SER A 278 12.47 -4.41 -8.89
N LEU A 279 13.15 -5.55 -8.85
CA LEU A 279 14.56 -5.65 -8.49
C LEU A 279 15.45 -4.86 -9.46
N PHE A 280 15.11 -4.79 -10.74
CA PHE A 280 15.89 -4.05 -11.72
C PHE A 280 15.88 -2.53 -11.51
N PHE A 281 14.76 -1.94 -11.09
CA PHE A 281 14.71 -0.48 -10.88
C PHE A 281 15.21 -0.05 -9.50
N TYR A 282 15.40 -0.99 -8.58
CA TYR A 282 16.04 -0.74 -7.28
C TYR A 282 17.55 -0.69 -7.41
#